data_AF-A0A7J7HGB9-F1
#
_entry.id   AF-A0A7J7HGB9-F1
#
_cell.length_a   1.000
_cell.length_b   1.000
_cell.length_c   1.000
_cell.angle_alpha   90.00
_cell.angle_beta   90.00
_cell.angle_gamma   90.00
#
_symmetry.space_group_name_H-M   'P 1'
#
loop_
_entity.id
_entity.type
_entity.pdbx_description
1 polymer ?
#
loop_
_entity_poly.entity_id
_entity_poly.type
_entity_poly.pdbx_seq_one_letter_code
_entity_poly.pdbx_strand_id
1 'polypeptide(L)' 'MSMVSNNITIPIITAHFTGADVKLNPMNTFIRTSDNIVCLAFAPANIAIYGNVAQMNFLVGYDLSKKTVSFKHTDCG' A
#
# COMPACT_ATOMS: atom_id res chain seq x y z
N MET A 1 13.62 -1.40 -12.11
CA MET A 1 13.29 -2.01 -13.42
C MET A 1 11.82 -1.72 -13.70
N SER A 2 11.51 -0.94 -14.73
CA SER A 2 10.16 -0.41 -15.01
C SER A 2 9.10 -1.51 -15.02
N MET A 3 8.07 -1.39 -14.18
CA MET A 3 6.94 -2.32 -14.12
C MET A 3 5.71 -1.81 -14.89
N VAL A 4 5.88 -0.99 -15.94
CA VAL A 4 4.83 -0.82 -16.96
C VAL A 4 5.49 -0.54 -18.32
N SER A 5 5.20 -1.39 -19.30
CA SER A 5 5.41 -1.12 -20.72
C SER A 5 4.34 -0.12 -21.19
N ASN A 6 4.81 1.09 -21.54
CA ASN A 6 4.10 2.20 -22.21
C ASN A 6 2.98 2.92 -21.42
N ASN A 7 3.36 4.05 -20.80
CA ASN A 7 2.53 5.22 -20.41
C ASN A 7 1.47 5.14 -19.29
N ILE A 8 1.36 4.09 -18.48
CA ILE A 8 0.48 4.16 -17.29
C ILE A 8 1.23 4.78 -16.12
N THR A 9 0.98 6.06 -15.87
CA THR A 9 1.42 6.73 -14.63
C THR A 9 0.44 6.38 -13.51
N ILE A 10 0.87 5.52 -12.59
CA ILE A 10 0.06 5.14 -11.43
C ILE A 10 0.21 6.23 -10.35
N PRO A 11 -0.89 6.81 -9.84
CA PRO A 11 -0.80 7.83 -8.81
C PRO A 11 -0.37 7.26 -7.46
N ILE A 12 0.25 8.10 -6.65
CA ILE A 12 0.41 7.84 -5.22
C ILE A 12 -0.95 8.05 -4.56
N ILE A 13 -1.42 7.06 -3.80
CA ILE A 13 -2.65 7.17 -3.00
C ILE A 13 -2.22 7.46 -1.56
N THR A 14 -2.92 8.36 -0.86
CA THR A 14 -2.65 8.61 0.56
C THR A 14 -3.78 8.04 1.41
N ALA A 15 -3.44 7.16 2.35
CA ALA A 15 -4.36 6.71 3.38
C ALA A 15 -4.27 7.67 4.58
N HIS A 16 -5.37 8.38 4.84
CA HIS A 16 -5.48 9.31 5.95
C HIS A 16 -5.94 8.58 7.21
N PHE A 17 -5.05 8.47 8.19
CA PHE A 17 -5.36 7.97 9.53
C PHE A 17 -5.40 9.14 10.51
N THR A 18 -6.04 8.92 11.66
CA THR A 18 -5.95 9.89 12.77
C THR A 18 -4.51 10.06 13.19
N GLY A 19 -3.92 11.23 12.91
CA GLY A 19 -2.55 11.59 13.27
C GLY A 19 -1.46 11.13 12.29
N ALA A 20 -1.81 10.59 11.12
CA ALA A 20 -0.82 10.20 10.12
C ALA A 20 -1.38 10.17 8.69
N ASP A 21 -0.57 10.61 7.74
CA ASP A 21 -0.80 10.43 6.30
C ASP A 21 0.17 9.39 5.77
N VAL A 22 -0.34 8.21 5.40
CA VAL A 22 0.47 7.12 4.87
C VAL A 22 0.41 7.14 3.35
N LYS A 23 1.51 7.55 2.71
CA LYS A 23 1.64 7.53 1.25
C LYS A 23 1.83 6.10 0.76
N LEU A 24 1.03 5.67 -0.20
CA LEU A 24 1.07 4.34 -0.80
C LEU A 24 1.58 4.46 -2.24
N ASN A 25 2.72 3.84 -2.50
CA ASN A 25 3.30 3.78 -3.84
C ASN A 25 2.51 2.79 -4.72
N PRO A 26 2.75 2.74 -6.04
CA PRO A 26 2.08 1.81 -6.94
C PRO A 26 2.12 0.35 -6.47
N MET A 27 3.24 -0.10 -5.90
CA MET A 27 3.34 -1.47 -5.36
C MET A 27 2.38 -1.72 -4.20
N ASN A 28 2.03 -0.70 -3.41
CA ASN A 28 1.11 -0.82 -2.29
C ASN A 28 -0.36 -0.84 -2.71
N THR A 29 -0.66 -0.48 -3.95
CA THR A 29 -2.03 -0.15 -4.41
C THR A 29 -2.42 -0.89 -5.67
N PHE A 30 -1.48 -1.49 -6.39
CA PHE A 30 -1.71 -2.25 -7.61
C PHE A 30 -0.94 -3.55 -7.61
N ILE A 31 -1.55 -4.60 -8.17
CA ILE A 31 -0.94 -5.92 -8.35
C ILE A 31 -0.92 -6.28 -9.83
N ARG A 32 0.17 -6.90 -10.28
CA ARG A 32 0.27 -7.44 -11.63
C ARG A 32 -0.30 -8.86 -11.64
N THR A 33 -1.32 -9.10 -12.45
CA THR A 33 -2.02 -10.39 -12.54
C THR A 33 -1.64 -11.19 -13.78
N SER A 34 -1.07 -10.53 -14.79
CA SER A 34 -0.47 -11.15 -15.97
C SER A 34 0.57 -10.20 -16.59
N ASP A 35 1.23 -10.60 -17.68
CA ASP A 35 2.26 -9.80 -18.33
C ASP A 35 1.79 -8.42 -18.82
N ASN A 36 0.49 -8.25 -19.05
CA ASN A 36 -0.03 -6.98 -19.56
C ASN A 36 -1.21 -6.45 -18.74
N ILE A 37 -1.48 -7.04 -17.58
CA ILE A 37 -2.61 -6.63 -16.71
C ILE A 37 -2.10 -6.24 -15.33
N VAL A 38 -2.42 -5.00 -14.96
CA VAL A 38 -2.22 -4.45 -13.62
C VAL A 38 -3.58 -4.05 -13.07
N CYS A 39 -3.92 -4.59 -11.89
CA CYS A 39 -5.21 -4.38 -11.24
C CYS A 39 -5.03 -3.49 -10.01
N LEU A 40 -6.03 -2.63 -9.75
CA LEU A 40 -6.15 -1.93 -8.48
C LEU A 40 -6.37 -2.98 -7.37
N ALA A 41 -5.56 -2.93 -6.31
CA ALA A 41 -5.58 -3.88 -5.20
C ALA A 41 -6.62 -3.54 -4.11
N PHE A 42 -7.69 -2.83 -4.49
CA PHE A 42 -8.81 -2.48 -3.62
C PHE A 42 -10.04 -3.24 -4.08
N ALA A 43 -10.73 -3.88 -3.15
CA ALA A 43 -11.97 -4.60 -3.40
C ALA A 43 -13.09 -4.07 -2.50
N PRO A 44 -14.35 -4.10 -2.95
CA PRO A 44 -15.50 -3.79 -2.10
C PRO A 44 -15.53 -4.71 -0.86
N ALA A 45 -15.77 -4.13 0.31
CA ALA A 45 -15.88 -4.87 1.56
C ALA A 45 -16.87 -4.19 2.51
N ASN A 46 -17.55 -4.97 3.36
CA ASN A 46 -18.44 -4.45 4.40
C ASN A 46 -17.68 -3.74 5.52
N ILE A 47 -16.39 -4.04 5.68
CA ILE A 47 -15.47 -3.41 6.62
C ILE A 47 -14.20 -3.00 5.88
N ALA A 48 -13.63 -1.84 6.21
CA ALA A 48 -12.38 -1.41 5.64
C ALA A 48 -11.21 -2.21 6.26
N ILE A 49 -10.43 -2.90 5.41
CA ILE A 49 -9.28 -3.68 5.84
C ILE A 49 -8.03 -3.09 5.20
N TYR A 50 -7.07 -2.69 6.04
CA TYR A 50 -5.74 -2.27 5.58
C TYR A 50 -4.84 -3.49 5.41
N GLY A 51 -4.96 -4.14 4.26
CA GLY A 51 -4.35 -5.45 3.96
C GLY A 51 -2.83 -5.46 3.76
N ASN A 52 -2.27 -6.64 3.58
CA ASN A 52 -0.82 -6.87 3.45
C ASN A 52 -0.18 -6.13 2.26
N VAL A 53 -0.88 -6.03 1.12
CA VAL A 53 -0.38 -5.30 -0.06
C VAL A 53 -0.10 -3.83 0.28
N ALA A 54 -1.03 -3.18 0.98
CA ALA A 54 -0.87 -1.81 1.45
C ALA A 54 0.26 -1.65 2.49
N GLN A 55 0.67 -2.74 3.15
CA GLN A 55 1.75 -2.78 4.14
C GLN A 55 3.11 -3.18 3.56
N MET A 56 3.22 -3.54 2.27
CA MET A 56 4.51 -3.91 1.68
C MET A 56 5.53 -2.78 1.77
N ASN A 57 6.78 -3.10 2.10
CA ASN A 57 7.85 -2.12 2.26
C ASN A 57 7.55 -1.05 3.33
N PHE A 58 6.86 -1.47 4.40
CA PHE A 58 6.74 -0.72 5.64
C PHE A 58 7.28 -1.53 6.81
N LEU A 59 8.09 -0.89 7.65
CA LEU A 59 8.28 -1.34 9.02
C LEU A 59 7.03 -0.94 9.81
N VAL A 60 6.24 -1.94 10.19
CA VAL A 60 4.98 -1.74 10.92
C VAL A 60 5.23 -1.96 12.42
N GLY A 61 5.06 -0.90 13.22
CA GLY A 61 5.18 -0.96 14.66
C GLY A 61 3.82 -1.14 15.33
N TYR A 62 3.71 -2.12 16.22
CA TYR A 62 2.51 -2.34 17.04
C TYR A 62 2.84 -2.05 18.50
N ASP A 63 2.39 -0.89 19.00
CA ASP A 63 2.52 -0.54 20.42
C ASP A 63 1.19 -0.86 21.13
N LEU A 64 1.13 -2.02 21.80
CA LEU A 64 -0.07 -2.48 22.50
C LEU A 64 -0.37 -1.66 23.75
N SER A 65 0.65 -1.10 24.41
CA SER A 65 0.48 -0.27 25.60
C SER A 65 -0.14 1.08 25.25
N LYS A 66 0.33 1.71 24.17
CA LYS A 66 -0.21 2.99 23.66
C LYS A 66 -1.37 2.81 22.67
N LYS A 67 -1.75 1.57 22.35
CA LYS A 67 -2.80 1.24 21.37
C LYS A 67 -2.61 1.96 20.03
N THR A 68 -1.37 1.98 19.54
CA THR A 68 -0.99 2.73 18.34
C THR A 68 -0.31 1.80 17.34
N VAL A 69 -0.63 1.98 16.05
CA VAL A 69 0.10 1.39 14.94
C VAL A 69 0.88 2.48 14.23
N SER A 70 2.15 2.22 13.91
CA SER A 70 3.03 3.15 13.20
C SER A 70 3.55 2.54 11.91
N PHE A 71 3.71 3.39 10.89
CA PHE A 71 4.17 2.99 9.57
C PHE A 71 5.41 3.80 9.20
N LYS A 72 6.51 3.12 8.89
CA LYS A 72 7.72 3.74 8.36
C LYS A 72 8.10 3.05 7.06
N HIS A 73 8.20 3.81 5.97
CA HIS A 73 8.73 3.28 4.71
C HIS A 73 10.10 2.65 4.93
N THR A 74 10.28 1.44 4.43
CA THR A 74 11.54 0.70 4.52
C THR A 74 11.68 -0.19 3.29
N ASP A 75 12.90 -0.59 2.96
CA ASP A 75 13.10 -1.70 2.04
C ASP A 75 13.05 -3.01 2.86
N CYS A 76 12.06 -3.86 2.59
CA CYS A 76 11.83 -5.12 3.32
C CYS A 76 12.48 -6.34 2.65
N GLY A 77 13.40 -6.12 1.68
CA GLY A 77 14.14 -7.10 0.86
C GLY A 77 14.14 -8.56 1.30
#